data_AF-A0A925RG98-F1
#
_entry.id   AF-A0A925RG98-F1
#
_cell.length_a   1.000
_cell.length_b   1.000
_cell.length_c   1.000
_cell.angle_alpha   90.00
_cell.angle_beta   90.00
_cell.angle_gamma   90.00
#
_symmetry.space_group_name_H-M   'P 1'
#
loop_
_entity.id
_entity.type
_entity.pdbx_description
1 polymer ?
#
loop_
_entity_poly.entity_id
_entity_poly.type
_entity_poly.pdbx_seq_one_letter_code
_entity_poly.pdbx_strand_id
1 'polypeptide(L)'
;MGHSSVSLRGKHICAKDFKVQVWLFLLVREIDNMPEIEFWLKEARDFWQEEATLFINGCLDPELERFLTDNERLKLTHKLCQSVHENLLAHGNKISKDFLNQLCGCKPPCDFQIDNDTELYLRFSRALLKLLEGNQMQEMEYA
;
A
#
# COMPACT_ATOMS: atom_id res chain seq x y z
N MET A 1 -2.74 -12.44 13.05
CA MET A 1 -2.61 -11.33 12.08
C MET A 1 -4.00 -10.79 11.86
N GLY A 2 -4.21 -9.50 12.07
CA GLY A 2 -5.49 -8.84 11.90
C GLY A 2 -5.80 -8.58 10.42
N HIS A 3 -6.90 -7.87 10.22
CA HIS A 3 -7.27 -7.32 8.92
C HIS A 3 -7.31 -5.81 9.06
N SER A 4 -6.77 -5.14 8.05
CA SER A 4 -6.76 -3.70 7.93
C SER A 4 -7.71 -3.33 6.79
N SER A 5 -8.47 -2.25 7.00
CA SER A 5 -9.41 -1.73 6.01
C SER A 5 -8.86 -0.46 5.38
N VAL A 6 -8.86 -0.40 4.06
CA VAL A 6 -8.56 0.83 3.32
C VAL A 6 -9.85 1.36 2.72
N SER A 7 -10.17 2.62 3.04
CA SER A 7 -11.45 3.23 2.68
C SER A 7 -11.27 4.46 1.80
N LEU A 8 -12.19 4.64 0.84
CA LEU A 8 -12.29 5.84 0.00
C LEU A 8 -13.72 6.01 -0.51
N ARG A 9 -14.30 7.19 -0.29
CA ARG A 9 -15.66 7.59 -0.71
C ARG A 9 -16.73 6.57 -0.26
N GLY A 10 -16.64 6.14 1.00
CA GLY A 10 -17.56 5.17 1.60
C GLY A 10 -17.45 3.73 1.07
N LYS A 11 -16.46 3.44 0.21
CA LYS A 11 -16.09 2.08 -0.22
C LYS A 11 -14.85 1.63 0.54
N HIS A 12 -14.71 0.33 0.79
CA HIS A 12 -13.58 -0.22 1.52
C HIS A 12 -13.08 -1.55 0.94
N ILE A 13 -11.80 -1.83 1.16
CA ILE A 13 -11.17 -3.12 0.93
C ILE A 13 -10.51 -3.60 2.21
N CYS A 14 -10.62 -4.90 2.48
CA CYS A 14 -9.99 -5.52 3.64
C CYS A 14 -8.89 -6.48 3.20
N ALA A 15 -7.71 -6.37 3.81
CA ALA A 15 -6.61 -7.28 3.59
C ALA A 15 -5.87 -7.55 4.89
N LYS A 16 -5.13 -8.65 4.94
CA LYS A 16 -4.24 -8.93 6.07
C LYS A 16 -3.28 -7.77 6.26
N ASP A 17 -3.06 -7.38 7.51
CA ASP A 17 -2.31 -6.17 7.85
C ASP A 17 -0.95 -6.11 7.12
N PHE A 18 -0.21 -7.22 7.08
CA PHE A 18 1.13 -7.26 6.47
C PHE A 18 1.10 -6.94 4.97
N LYS A 19 0.00 -7.24 4.27
CA LYS A 19 -0.17 -6.91 2.84
C LYS A 19 -0.32 -5.40 2.68
N VAL A 20 -1.12 -4.77 3.54
CA VAL A 20 -1.34 -3.32 3.56
C VAL A 20 -0.06 -2.59 3.94
N GLN A 21 0.66 -3.09 4.96
CA GLN A 21 1.94 -2.56 5.40
C GLN A 21 2.98 -2.52 4.28
N VAL A 22 3.26 -3.68 3.64
CA VAL A 22 4.23 -3.76 2.55
C VAL A 22 3.82 -2.83 1.40
N TRP A 23 2.52 -2.77 1.10
CA TRP A 23 2.02 -1.90 0.06
C TRP A 23 2.23 -0.41 0.37
N LEU A 24 2.02 0.04 1.61
CA LEU A 24 2.29 1.42 2.02
C LEU A 24 3.77 1.76 1.90
N PHE A 25 4.67 0.86 2.30
CA PHE A 25 6.11 1.09 2.09
C PHE A 25 6.49 1.18 0.61
N LEU A 26 5.88 0.38 -0.26
CA LEU A 26 6.09 0.49 -1.71
C LEU A 26 5.61 1.84 -2.24
N LEU A 27 4.42 2.30 -1.80
CA LEU A 27 3.90 3.61 -2.18
C LEU A 27 4.82 4.74 -1.72
N VAL A 28 5.24 4.73 -0.45
CA VAL A 28 6.18 5.71 0.10
C VAL A 28 7.47 5.74 -0.71
N ARG A 29 8.01 4.57 -1.07
CA ARG A 29 9.21 4.47 -1.91
C ARG A 29 9.01 5.09 -3.29
N GLU A 30 7.86 4.92 -3.94
CA GLU A 30 7.59 5.58 -5.22
C GLU A 30 7.54 7.11 -5.08
N ILE A 31 6.96 7.61 -3.99
CA ILE A 31 6.93 9.05 -3.70
C ILE A 31 8.35 9.58 -3.46
N ASP A 32 9.16 8.85 -2.70
CA ASP A 32 10.56 9.22 -2.41
C ASP A 32 11.44 9.25 -3.66
N ASN A 33 11.07 8.52 -4.72
CA ASN A 33 11.77 8.54 -6.00
C ASN A 33 11.33 9.69 -6.93
N MET A 34 10.31 10.47 -6.57
CA MET A 34 9.87 11.58 -7.38
C MET A 34 10.88 12.73 -7.32
N PRO A 35 11.22 13.36 -8.47
CA PRO A 35 12.17 14.47 -8.49
C PRO A 35 11.62 15.73 -7.82
N GLU A 36 10.30 15.90 -7.81
CA GLU A 36 9.60 17.02 -7.17
C GLU A 36 8.33 16.47 -6.51
N ILE A 37 8.14 16.79 -5.23
CA ILE A 37 7.03 16.30 -4.43
C ILE A 37 6.18 17.50 -4.00
N GLU A 38 4.90 17.46 -4.34
CA GLU A 38 3.94 18.46 -3.88
C GLU A 38 3.78 18.41 -2.36
N PHE A 39 3.52 19.57 -1.72
CA PHE A 39 3.46 19.67 -0.27
C PHE A 39 2.48 18.67 0.37
N TRP A 40 1.28 18.53 -0.19
CA TRP A 40 0.28 17.59 0.32
C TRP A 40 0.74 16.13 0.20
N LEU A 41 1.49 15.79 -0.85
CA LEU A 41 1.97 14.43 -1.09
C LEU A 41 3.10 14.09 -0.13
N LYS A 42 3.89 15.09 0.27
CA LYS A 42 4.88 14.94 1.34
C LYS A 42 4.20 14.64 2.69
N GLU A 43 3.15 15.38 3.03
CA GLU A 43 2.37 15.12 4.26
C GLU A 43 1.73 13.72 4.22
N ALA A 44 1.15 13.34 3.09
CA ALA A 44 0.56 12.01 2.89
C ALA A 44 1.62 10.90 3.02
N ARG A 45 2.79 11.09 2.41
CA ARG A 45 3.93 10.18 2.49
C ARG A 45 4.39 9.98 3.93
N ASP A 46 4.54 11.06 4.70
CA ASP A 46 5.00 10.97 6.09
C ASP A 46 3.97 10.25 6.96
N PHE A 47 2.68 10.52 6.75
CA PHE A 47 1.59 9.80 7.42
C PHE A 47 1.55 8.31 7.06
N TRP A 48 1.61 7.97 5.76
CA TRP A 48 1.60 6.58 5.31
C TRP A 48 2.83 5.78 5.78
N GLN A 49 3.98 6.44 5.87
CA GLN A 49 5.20 5.87 6.44
C GLN A 49 5.04 5.59 7.94
N GLU A 50 4.45 6.54 8.69
CA GLU A 50 4.16 6.37 10.11
C GLU A 50 3.20 5.21 10.35
N GLU A 51 2.06 5.18 9.65
CA GLU A 51 1.08 4.09 9.71
C GLU A 51 1.73 2.73 9.42
N ALA A 52 2.51 2.63 8.33
CA ALA A 52 3.22 1.39 7.98
C ALA A 52 4.22 0.95 9.07
N THR A 53 4.78 1.89 9.84
CA THR A 53 5.73 1.61 10.92
C THR A 53 5.03 1.25 12.23
N LEU A 54 3.86 1.84 12.52
CA LEU A 54 3.07 1.62 13.74
C LEU A 54 2.30 0.30 13.79
N PHE A 55 2.46 -0.55 12.77
CA PHE A 55 1.89 -1.90 12.58
C PHE A 55 1.81 -2.82 13.82
N ILE A 56 2.58 -2.55 14.87
CA ILE A 56 2.57 -3.30 16.14
C ILE A 56 1.16 -3.36 16.78
N ASN A 57 0.26 -2.41 16.47
CA ASN A 57 -1.06 -2.29 17.12
C ASN A 57 -2.26 -2.88 16.35
N GLY A 58 -2.06 -3.47 15.16
CA GLY A 58 -3.04 -4.40 14.56
C GLY A 58 -4.23 -3.81 13.78
N CYS A 59 -4.21 -2.54 13.38
CA CYS A 59 -5.15 -1.99 12.39
C CYS A 59 -4.48 -0.83 11.64
N LEU A 60 -4.34 -0.94 10.32
CA LEU A 60 -3.84 0.12 9.45
C LEU A 60 -5.00 0.80 8.73
N ASP A 61 -5.08 2.12 8.81
CA ASP A 61 -5.97 2.92 7.96
C ASP A 61 -5.15 4.05 7.31
N PRO A 62 -4.90 3.99 5.99
CA PRO A 62 -4.13 5.03 5.31
C PRO A 62 -4.89 6.36 5.12
N GLU A 63 -6.13 6.46 5.62
CA GLU A 63 -6.97 7.67 5.58
C GLU A 63 -6.98 8.34 4.20
N LEU A 64 -7.22 7.57 3.13
CA LEU A 64 -7.11 8.10 1.77
C LEU A 64 -8.01 9.33 1.53
N GLU A 65 -9.19 9.37 2.16
CA GLU A 65 -10.10 10.53 2.07
C GLU A 65 -9.49 11.83 2.59
N ARG A 66 -8.57 11.76 3.56
CA ARG A 66 -7.89 12.94 4.13
C ARG A 66 -7.00 13.63 3.11
N PHE A 67 -6.34 12.86 2.24
CA PHE A 67 -5.35 13.38 1.30
C PHE A 67 -5.90 13.52 -0.12
N LEU A 68 -6.80 12.63 -0.55
CA LEU A 68 -7.36 12.58 -1.91
C LEU A 68 -8.61 13.46 -2.06
N THR A 69 -8.45 14.74 -1.73
CA THR A 69 -9.53 15.74 -1.62
C THR A 69 -10.09 16.19 -2.97
N ASP A 70 -9.33 16.01 -4.05
CA ASP A 70 -9.70 16.44 -5.40
C ASP A 70 -9.28 15.42 -6.46
N ASN A 71 -9.72 15.65 -7.70
CA ASN A 71 -9.48 14.73 -8.80
C ASN A 71 -8.03 14.72 -9.29
N GLU A 72 -7.25 15.77 -9.06
CA GLU A 72 -5.84 15.81 -9.47
C GLU A 72 -5.00 14.94 -8.53
N ARG A 73 -5.21 15.09 -7.21
CA ARG A 73 -4.59 14.24 -6.20
C ARG A 73 -4.95 12.76 -6.37
N LEU A 74 -6.23 12.49 -6.69
CA LEU A 74 -6.69 11.14 -6.97
C LEU A 74 -5.98 10.55 -8.20
N LYS A 75 -5.86 11.32 -9.29
CA LYS A 75 -5.15 10.88 -10.51
C LYS A 75 -3.67 10.64 -10.26
N LEU A 76 -3.00 11.52 -9.51
CA LEU A 76 -1.59 11.33 -9.17
C LEU A 76 -1.38 10.07 -8.34
N THR A 77 -2.21 9.88 -7.31
CA THR A 77 -2.15 8.70 -6.44
C THR A 77 -2.45 7.43 -7.21
N HIS A 78 -3.42 7.44 -8.13
CA HIS A 78 -3.69 6.32 -9.03
C HIS A 78 -2.46 5.96 -9.88
N LYS A 79 -1.76 6.94 -10.47
CA LYS A 79 -0.50 6.71 -11.20
C LYS A 79 0.60 6.10 -10.32
N LEU A 80 0.77 6.59 -9.09
CA LEU A 80 1.72 6.01 -8.14
C LEU A 80 1.37 4.55 -7.81
N CYS A 81 0.08 4.29 -7.54
CA CYS A 81 -0.40 2.92 -7.27
C CYS A 81 -0.20 1.99 -8.47
N GLN A 82 -0.35 2.52 -9.69
CA GLN A 82 -0.09 1.78 -10.92
C GLN A 82 1.41 1.50 -11.10
N SER A 83 2.28 2.46 -10.80
CA SER A 83 3.72 2.23 -10.81
C SER A 83 4.15 1.17 -9.79
N VAL A 84 3.59 1.19 -8.57
CA VAL A 84 3.77 0.11 -7.57
C VAL A 84 3.31 -1.23 -8.14
N HIS A 85 2.16 -1.28 -8.83
CA HIS A 85 1.63 -2.50 -9.45
C HIS A 85 2.59 -3.07 -10.49
N GLU A 86 3.11 -2.21 -11.37
CA GLU A 86 4.06 -2.58 -12.42
C GLU A 86 5.39 -3.05 -11.84
N ASN A 87 5.89 -2.39 -10.79
CA ASN A 87 7.08 -2.82 -10.06
C ASN A 87 6.90 -4.18 -9.38
N LEU A 88 5.73 -4.44 -8.80
CA LEU A 88 5.37 -5.76 -8.27
C LEU A 88 5.40 -6.82 -9.38
N LEU A 89 4.82 -6.55 -10.54
CA LEU A 89 4.88 -7.48 -11.69
C LEU A 89 6.32 -7.78 -12.12
N ALA A 90 7.20 -6.79 -12.10
CA ALA A 90 8.60 -6.93 -12.49
C ALA A 90 9.41 -7.86 -11.58
N HIS A 91 8.98 -8.10 -10.33
CA HIS A 91 9.60 -9.10 -9.45
C HIS A 91 9.32 -10.56 -9.89
N GLY A 92 8.37 -10.78 -10.80
CA GLY A 92 7.95 -12.12 -11.21
C GLY A 92 7.09 -12.81 -10.14
N ASN A 93 7.20 -14.14 -10.01
CA ASN A 93 6.32 -14.92 -9.14
C ASN A 93 6.63 -14.79 -7.64
N LYS A 94 7.85 -14.35 -7.28
CA LYS A 94 8.29 -14.27 -5.89
C LYS A 94 8.98 -12.94 -5.62
N ILE A 95 8.71 -12.37 -4.44
CA ILE A 95 9.47 -11.25 -3.89
C ILE A 95 10.39 -11.82 -2.81
N SER A 96 11.69 -11.58 -2.94
CA SER A 96 12.67 -12.08 -1.99
C SER A 96 12.42 -11.52 -0.59
N LYS A 97 12.60 -12.35 0.44
CA LYS A 97 12.53 -11.90 1.84
C LYS A 97 13.51 -10.78 2.16
N ASP A 98 14.71 -10.79 1.57
CA ASP A 98 15.74 -9.78 1.83
C ASP A 98 15.28 -8.39 1.38
N PHE A 99 14.67 -8.33 0.19
CA PHE A 99 14.03 -7.12 -0.31
C PHE A 99 12.92 -6.62 0.64
N LEU A 100 12.04 -7.51 1.08
CA LEU A 100 10.93 -7.14 1.97
C LEU A 100 11.43 -6.65 3.34
N ASN A 101 12.43 -7.34 3.90
CA ASN A 101 13.07 -6.95 5.16
C ASN A 101 13.77 -5.59 5.04
N GLN A 102 14.44 -5.33 3.91
CA GLN A 102 15.06 -4.04 3.65
C GLN A 102 14.00 -2.93 3.46
N LEU A 103 12.96 -3.20 2.69
CA LEU A 103 11.88 -2.25 2.41
C LEU A 103 11.15 -1.83 3.68
N CYS A 104 10.76 -2.80 4.51
CA CYS A 104 9.97 -2.56 5.71
C CYS A 104 10.81 -2.29 6.97
N GLY A 105 12.14 -2.34 6.86
CA GLY A 105 13.05 -2.22 8.01
C GLY A 105 12.86 -3.32 9.07
N CYS A 106 12.29 -4.47 8.69
CA CYS A 106 12.00 -5.55 9.62
C CYS A 106 13.30 -6.16 10.18
N LYS A 107 13.27 -6.47 11.48
CA LYS A 107 14.37 -7.14 12.19
C LYS A 107 13.82 -8.35 12.95
N PRO A 108 14.68 -9.34 13.24
CA PRO A 108 14.29 -10.47 14.08
C PRO A 108 13.65 -10.03 15.40
N PRO A 109 12.57 -10.70 15.86
CA PRO A 109 11.94 -11.89 15.28
C PRO A 109 10.80 -11.60 14.27
N CYS A 110 10.63 -10.34 13.86
CA CYS A 110 9.51 -9.89 13.01
C CYS A 110 9.87 -9.80 11.52
N ASP A 111 11.02 -10.33 11.12
CA ASP A 111 11.50 -10.36 9.74
C ASP A 111 10.84 -11.47 8.92
N PHE A 112 10.71 -11.22 7.62
CA PHE A 112 10.26 -12.20 6.64
C PHE A 112 11.27 -13.35 6.58
N GLN A 113 10.80 -14.57 6.89
CA GLN A 113 11.64 -15.77 6.94
C GLN A 113 11.78 -16.46 5.57
N ILE A 114 10.80 -16.24 4.68
CA ILE A 114 10.69 -16.88 3.36
C ILE A 114 10.30 -15.85 2.31
N ASP A 115 10.60 -16.16 1.05
CA ASP A 115 10.15 -15.38 -0.08
C ASP A 115 8.63 -15.45 -0.20
N ASN A 116 8.00 -14.31 -0.43
CA ASN A 116 6.56 -14.22 -0.55
C ASN A 116 6.12 -14.36 -2.00
N ASP A 117 4.92 -14.89 -2.20
CA ASP A 117 4.28 -14.88 -3.51
C ASP A 117 3.90 -13.45 -3.90
N THR A 118 4.36 -12.99 -5.06
CA THR A 118 4.06 -11.65 -5.56
C THR A 118 2.54 -11.46 -5.72
N GLU A 119 1.81 -12.53 -6.06
CA GLU A 119 0.35 -12.48 -6.25
C GLU A 119 -0.40 -12.05 -4.97
N LEU A 120 0.20 -12.26 -3.78
CA LEU A 120 -0.37 -11.79 -2.51
C LEU A 120 -0.54 -10.26 -2.49
N TYR A 121 0.43 -9.55 -3.05
CA TYR A 121 0.45 -8.08 -3.12
C TYR A 121 -0.28 -7.56 -4.35
N LEU A 122 -0.17 -8.26 -5.49
CA LEU A 122 -0.87 -7.89 -6.73
C LEU A 122 -2.39 -7.90 -6.55
N ARG A 123 -2.95 -8.85 -5.81
CA ARG A 123 -4.40 -8.88 -5.52
C ARG A 123 -4.86 -7.62 -4.80
N PHE A 124 -4.14 -7.22 -3.77
CA PHE A 124 -4.45 -6.00 -3.02
C PHE A 124 -4.27 -4.75 -3.90
N SER A 125 -3.19 -4.67 -4.67
CA SER A 125 -2.94 -3.57 -5.60
C SER A 125 -4.05 -3.43 -6.65
N ARG A 126 -4.55 -4.52 -7.25
CA ARG A 126 -5.69 -4.49 -8.18
C ARG A 126 -6.97 -4.01 -7.51
N ALA A 127 -7.21 -4.44 -6.26
CA ALA A 127 -8.38 -4.03 -5.48
C ALA A 127 -8.36 -2.51 -5.23
N LEU A 128 -7.19 -2.00 -4.83
CA LEU A 128 -6.99 -0.58 -4.56
C LEU A 128 -7.10 0.28 -5.81
N LEU A 129 -6.55 -0.16 -6.95
CA LEU A 129 -6.73 0.57 -8.21
C LEU A 129 -8.21 0.70 -8.58
N LYS A 130 -9.00 -0.38 -8.42
CA LYS A 130 -10.47 -0.32 -8.60
C LYS A 130 -11.16 0.60 -7.60
N LEU A 131 -10.67 0.66 -6.35
CA LEU A 131 -11.17 1.58 -5.33
C LEU A 131 -10.95 3.04 -5.76
N LEU A 132 -9.74 3.37 -6.20
CA LEU A 132 -9.35 4.71 -6.66
C LEU A 132 -10.11 5.15 -7.92
N GLU A 133 -10.41 4.23 -8.82
CA GLU A 133 -11.25 4.50 -10.01
C GLU A 133 -12.74 4.71 -9.66
N GLY A 134 -13.15 4.42 -8.43
CA GLY A 134 -14.55 4.40 -8.04
C GLY A 134 -15.33 3.21 -8.62
N ASN A 135 -14.65 2.24 -9.23
CA ASN A 135 -15.23 1.11 -9.95
C ASN A 135 -15.59 -0.09 -9.06
N GLN A 136 -15.39 -0.01 -7.74
CA GLN A 136 -15.81 -1.10 -6.85
C GLN A 136 -17.33 -1.17 -6.64
N MET A 137 -17.88 -2.36 -6.84
CA MET A 137 -19.11 -2.82 -6.19
C MET A 137 -18.72 -3.31 -4.78
N GLN A 138 -19.60 -3.12 -3.80
CA GLN A 138 -19.42 -3.41 -2.35
C GLN A 138 -18.60 -4.66 -1.96
N GLU A 139 -17.96 -4.57 -0.78
CA GLU A 139 -17.29 -5.62 0.02
C GLU A 139 -16.51 -6.69 -0.75
N MET A 140 -15.17 -6.61 -0.72
CA MET A 140 -14.30 -7.72 -1.09
C MET A 140 -13.32 -8.01 0.04
N GLU A 141 -13.54 -9.13 0.72
CA GLU A 141 -12.65 -9.70 1.72
C GLU A 141 -11.55 -10.52 1.01
N TYR A 142 -10.28 -10.14 1.18
CA TYR A 142 -9.17 -10.84 0.52
C TYR A 142 -8.42 -11.75 1.49
N ALA A 143 -8.73 -13.05 1.45
CA ALA A 143 -8.03 -14.10 2.20
C ALA A 143 -6.51 -14.19 1.90
#